data_AF-A0A941ILK6-F1
#
_entry.id   AF-A0A941ILK6-F1
#
_cell.length_a   1.000
_cell.length_b   1.000
_cell.length_c   1.000
_cell.angle_alpha   90.00
_cell.angle_beta   90.00
_cell.angle_gamma   90.00
#
_symmetry.space_group_name_H-M   'P 1'
#
loop_
_entity.id
_entity.type
_entity.pdbx_description
1 polymer ?
#
loop_
_entity_poly.entity_id
_entity_poly.type
_entity_poly.pdbx_seq_one_letter_code
_entity_poly.pdbx_strand_id
1 'polypeptide(L)'
;MSESGGSYTYQTLVVDYSLLNEAADDIKALSPEIDKIKNAARSVGRGVVYQVPGASNSNNSELGPSGTLYMALGRFYESWATDMSNAMDALDKMAGYFKGVADSFMETDASQAAGLNMSSAMSAVLRYPAALDQWYKDKAATEAAGNTFTEPEPTAPASPYVLASGNNASTTFTTMTDANVPSDQKSTHATNVVFSSETTTVTVNGMTYSETTTFQADQGWGTHGSPVQNYTQVVNNPDGSTDTITVATDTNGNATMTDLNSSSNTTTTYTRADWNSSWVDTTPPDSSSNGDGSDALPAANY
;
A
#
# COMPACT_ATOMS: atom_id res chain seq x y z
N MET A 1 30.81 0.11 40.07
CA MET A 1 29.63 -0.65 39.59
C MET A 1 28.40 0.22 39.75
N SER A 2 27.98 0.85 38.65
CA SER A 2 26.65 1.43 38.42
C SER A 2 26.79 2.21 37.11
N GLU A 3 26.47 1.59 35.97
CA GLU A 3 26.22 2.32 34.74
C GLU A 3 24.72 2.34 34.49
N SER A 4 24.20 3.56 34.39
CA SER A 4 22.82 3.90 34.10
C SER A 4 22.48 3.48 32.67
N GLY A 5 21.64 2.46 32.53
CA GLY A 5 20.95 2.16 31.28
C GLY A 5 19.95 3.25 30.96
N GLY A 6 20.35 4.21 30.13
CA GLY A 6 19.43 5.12 29.47
C GLY A 6 18.53 4.32 28.54
N SER A 7 17.30 4.07 28.97
CA SER A 7 16.22 3.63 28.08
C SER A 7 15.97 4.77 27.11
N TYR A 8 16.45 4.62 25.88
CA TYR A 8 15.97 5.43 24.77
C TYR A 8 14.52 5.03 24.54
N THR A 9 13.61 5.74 25.19
CA THR A 9 12.24 5.80 24.73
C THR A 9 12.30 6.42 23.34
N TYR A 10 12.04 5.63 22.30
CA TYR A 10 11.59 6.19 21.04
C TYR A 10 10.36 7.01 21.41
N GLN A 11 10.52 8.33 21.58
CA GLN A 11 9.39 9.23 21.48
C GLN A 11 8.74 8.83 20.18
N THR A 12 7.55 8.25 20.30
CA THR A 12 6.72 7.84 19.20
C THR A 12 6.61 9.09 18.35
N LEU A 13 7.35 9.10 17.23
CA LEU A 13 7.09 10.03 16.16
C LEU A 13 5.71 9.58 15.66
N VAL A 14 4.65 10.06 16.31
CA VAL A 14 3.31 9.96 15.76
C VAL A 14 3.38 10.91 14.59
N VAL A 15 3.81 10.37 13.45
CA VAL A 15 3.81 11.10 12.20
C VAL A 15 2.33 11.34 11.93
N ASP A 16 1.92 12.59 12.07
CA ASP A 16 0.55 12.98 11.79
C ASP A 16 0.37 12.96 10.27
N TYR A 17 -0.04 11.80 9.75
CA TYR A 17 -0.19 11.53 8.32
C TYR A 17 -1.14 12.55 7.68
N SER A 18 -2.18 12.95 8.42
CA SER A 18 -3.07 14.03 8.00
C SER A 18 -2.35 15.34 7.90
N LEU A 19 -1.53 15.73 8.87
CA LEU A 19 -0.83 17.02 8.80
C LEU A 19 0.10 17.09 7.58
N LEU A 20 0.79 15.98 7.26
CA LEU A 20 1.63 15.91 6.06
C LEU A 20 0.81 15.95 4.77
N ASN A 21 -0.32 15.26 4.72
CA ASN A 21 -1.18 15.25 3.54
C ASN A 21 -1.97 16.56 3.38
N GLU A 22 -2.47 17.16 4.47
CA GLU A 22 -3.06 18.50 4.51
C GLU A 22 -2.05 19.55 4.03
N ALA A 23 -0.81 19.49 4.51
CA ALA A 23 0.25 20.36 4.02
C ALA A 23 0.51 20.17 2.51
N ALA A 24 0.48 18.93 2.01
CA ALA A 24 0.63 18.65 0.59
C ALA A 24 -0.54 19.20 -0.23
N ASP A 25 -1.77 19.03 0.24
CA ASP A 25 -2.99 19.53 -0.40
C ASP A 25 -3.05 21.06 -0.38
N ASP A 26 -2.69 21.70 0.73
CA ASP A 26 -2.59 23.16 0.84
C ASP A 26 -1.58 23.73 -0.16
N ILE A 27 -0.42 23.07 -0.32
CA ILE A 27 0.59 23.49 -1.29
C ILE A 27 0.06 23.30 -2.73
N LYS A 28 -0.59 22.16 -3.02
CA LYS A 28 -1.20 21.92 -4.34
C LYS A 28 -2.31 22.91 -4.66
N ALA A 29 -3.08 23.34 -3.65
CA ALA A 29 -4.15 24.33 -3.81
C ALA A 29 -3.63 25.72 -4.20
N LEU A 30 -2.33 26.02 -4.00
CA LEU A 30 -1.70 27.25 -4.48
C LEU A 30 -1.41 27.23 -5.99
N SER A 31 -1.36 26.05 -6.61
CA SER A 31 -0.98 25.88 -8.03
C SER A 31 -1.92 26.60 -9.01
N PRO A 32 -3.27 26.52 -8.88
CA PRO A 32 -4.20 27.24 -9.76
C PRO A 32 -4.14 28.76 -9.63
N GLU A 33 -3.92 29.30 -8.44
CA GLU A 33 -3.77 30.75 -8.21
C GLU A 33 -2.51 31.28 -8.90
N ILE A 34 -1.45 30.48 -8.93
CA ILE A 34 -0.19 30.88 -9.53
C ILE A 34 -0.19 30.67 -11.05
N ASP A 35 -0.92 29.69 -11.58
CA ASP A 35 -1.19 29.61 -13.02
C ASP A 35 -1.97 30.82 -13.52
N LYS A 36 -2.90 31.36 -12.74
CA LYS A 36 -3.54 32.65 -13.05
C LYS A 36 -2.49 33.78 -13.10
N ILE A 37 -1.55 33.83 -12.16
CA ILE A 37 -0.47 34.82 -12.13
C ILE A 37 0.48 34.65 -13.34
N LYS A 38 0.87 33.42 -13.69
CA LYS A 38 1.71 33.11 -14.87
C LYS A 38 1.01 33.53 -16.17
N ASN A 39 -0.28 33.22 -16.31
CA ASN A 39 -1.08 33.60 -17.47
C ASN A 39 -1.26 35.12 -17.55
N ALA A 40 -1.46 35.80 -16.42
CA ALA A 40 -1.49 37.25 -16.34
C ALA A 40 -0.14 37.87 -16.72
N ALA A 41 0.99 37.37 -16.24
CA ALA A 41 2.32 37.89 -16.60
C ALA A 41 2.63 37.72 -18.11
N ARG A 42 2.24 36.57 -18.69
CA ARG A 42 2.35 36.33 -20.14
C ARG A 42 1.43 37.22 -20.97
N SER A 43 0.20 37.47 -20.48
CA SER A 43 -0.73 38.38 -21.14
C SER A 43 -0.33 39.85 -20.96
N VAL A 44 0.34 40.20 -19.87
CA VAL A 44 0.75 41.57 -19.55
C VAL A 44 2.03 41.95 -20.30
N GLY A 45 3.01 41.03 -20.39
CA GLY A 45 4.23 41.21 -21.19
C GLY A 45 3.98 41.28 -22.71
N ARG A 46 2.82 40.85 -23.20
CA ARG A 46 2.41 40.97 -24.62
C ARG A 46 1.15 41.83 -24.89
N GLY A 47 0.35 42.18 -23.88
CA GLY A 47 -1.05 42.58 -24.07
C GLY A 47 -1.58 43.78 -23.27
N VAL A 48 -0.79 44.45 -22.41
CA VAL A 48 -1.27 45.71 -21.74
C VAL A 48 -1.47 46.87 -22.72
N VAL A 49 -1.12 46.75 -24.01
CA VAL A 49 -1.43 47.78 -25.02
C VAL A 49 -2.34 47.25 -26.13
N TYR A 50 -3.21 46.27 -25.85
CA TYR A 50 -4.25 45.92 -26.82
C TYR A 50 -5.64 46.45 -26.50
N GLN A 51 -5.97 46.82 -25.26
CA GLN A 51 -7.32 47.33 -24.95
C GLN A 51 -7.34 48.34 -23.80
N VAL A 52 -7.00 49.60 -24.10
CA VAL A 52 -7.73 50.71 -23.49
C VAL A 52 -8.94 50.95 -24.40
N PRO A 53 -10.19 50.90 -23.91
CA PRO A 53 -11.36 51.20 -24.73
C PRO A 53 -11.25 52.62 -25.31
N GLY A 54 -11.03 52.73 -26.62
CA GLY A 54 -10.84 54.01 -27.33
C GLY A 54 -9.39 54.33 -27.76
N ALA A 55 -8.40 53.53 -27.38
CA ALA A 55 -7.04 53.68 -27.91
C ALA A 55 -6.93 52.96 -29.28
N SER A 56 -6.84 53.75 -30.35
CA SER A 56 -6.25 53.28 -31.61
C SER A 56 -4.86 52.70 -31.35
N ASN A 57 -4.40 51.75 -32.18
CA ASN A 57 -3.10 51.07 -32.14
C ASN A 57 -1.87 52.03 -32.08
N SER A 58 -1.73 52.76 -30.99
CA SER A 58 -0.65 53.71 -30.74
C SER A 58 0.57 52.89 -30.33
N ASN A 59 1.37 52.53 -31.32
CA ASN A 59 2.71 51.96 -31.11
C ASN A 59 3.43 52.73 -30.01
N ASN A 60 3.62 52.10 -28.83
CA ASN A 60 4.67 52.25 -27.81
C ASN A 60 5.27 53.65 -27.52
N SER A 61 4.63 54.74 -27.93
CA SER A 61 5.17 56.11 -27.93
C SER A 61 4.68 56.92 -26.73
N GLU A 62 3.69 56.43 -26.01
CA GLU A 62 3.11 57.06 -24.82
C GLU A 62 3.88 56.73 -23.52
N LEU A 63 4.70 55.67 -23.52
CA LEU A 63 5.50 55.22 -22.36
C LEU A 63 6.93 55.81 -22.34
N GLY A 64 7.16 56.89 -23.09
CA GLY A 64 8.41 57.62 -23.15
C GLY A 64 9.29 57.29 -24.38
N PRO A 65 10.34 58.09 -24.62
CA PRO A 65 11.17 57.94 -25.81
C PRO A 65 11.84 56.57 -25.82
N SER A 66 11.93 55.95 -27.01
CA SER A 66 12.71 54.72 -27.30
C SER A 66 12.16 53.36 -26.83
N GLY A 67 10.99 53.28 -26.19
CA GLY A 67 10.43 51.96 -25.78
C GLY A 67 11.27 51.22 -24.72
N THR A 68 12.22 51.91 -24.08
CA THR A 68 13.14 51.36 -23.08
C THR A 68 12.40 50.96 -21.81
N LEU A 69 11.39 51.74 -21.39
CA LEU A 69 10.52 51.40 -20.26
C LEU A 69 9.67 50.16 -20.56
N TYR A 70 9.18 50.03 -21.80
CA TYR A 70 8.46 48.84 -22.26
C TYR A 70 9.33 47.57 -22.16
N MET A 71 10.58 47.64 -22.66
CA MET A 71 11.52 46.52 -22.54
C MET A 71 11.90 46.21 -21.09
N ALA A 72 12.09 47.24 -20.24
CA ALA A 72 12.42 47.05 -18.84
C ALA A 72 11.28 46.38 -18.06
N LEU A 73 10.03 46.81 -18.28
CA LEU A 73 8.85 46.19 -17.67
C LEU A 73 8.64 44.76 -18.16
N GLY A 74 8.78 44.51 -19.47
CA GLY A 74 8.70 43.16 -20.02
C GLY A 74 9.72 42.20 -19.38
N ARG A 75 10.99 42.61 -19.30
CA ARG A 75 12.06 41.82 -18.66
C ARG A 75 11.83 41.62 -17.16
N PHE A 76 11.32 42.64 -16.47
CA PHE A 76 10.97 42.55 -15.06
C PHE A 76 9.88 41.50 -14.82
N TYR A 77 8.77 41.56 -15.57
CA TYR A 77 7.69 40.59 -15.44
C TYR A 77 8.09 39.18 -15.89
N GLU A 78 8.94 39.04 -16.90
CA GLU A 78 9.47 37.76 -17.37
C GLU A 78 10.38 37.10 -16.32
N SER A 79 11.31 37.87 -15.73
CA SER A 79 12.18 37.38 -14.65
C SER A 79 11.35 36.96 -13.43
N TRP A 80 10.41 37.83 -13.02
CA TRP A 80 9.56 37.57 -11.87
C TRP A 80 8.66 36.33 -12.07
N ALA A 81 8.08 36.16 -13.26
CA ALA A 81 7.27 34.98 -13.59
C ALA A 81 8.12 33.69 -13.61
N THR A 82 9.38 33.77 -14.05
CA THR A 82 10.30 32.63 -14.07
C THR A 82 10.68 32.20 -12.65
N ASP A 83 11.06 33.15 -11.80
CA ASP A 83 11.42 32.87 -10.40
C ASP A 83 10.23 32.30 -9.61
N MET A 84 9.03 32.84 -9.82
CA MET A 84 7.79 32.27 -9.25
C MET A 84 7.52 30.86 -9.77
N SER A 85 7.77 30.58 -11.04
CA SER A 85 7.62 29.22 -11.58
C SER A 85 8.56 28.24 -10.91
N ASN A 86 9.84 28.60 -10.77
CA ASN A 86 10.84 27.74 -10.13
C ASN A 86 10.51 27.48 -8.65
N ALA A 87 10.06 28.51 -7.93
CA ALA A 87 9.62 28.37 -6.54
C ALA A 87 8.43 27.41 -6.42
N MET A 88 7.49 27.45 -7.38
CA MET A 88 6.35 26.54 -7.40
C MET A 88 6.71 25.12 -7.74
N ASP A 89 7.59 24.90 -8.71
CA ASP A 89 8.06 23.56 -9.04
C ASP A 89 8.77 22.93 -7.82
N ALA A 90 9.44 23.75 -7.00
CA ALA A 90 10.03 23.31 -5.74
C ALA A 90 8.97 23.00 -4.66
N LEU A 91 7.94 23.84 -4.53
CA LEU A 91 6.84 23.61 -3.59
C LEU A 91 6.03 22.36 -3.96
N ASP A 92 5.74 22.14 -5.24
CA ASP A 92 5.04 20.95 -5.73
C ASP A 92 5.84 19.68 -5.48
N LYS A 93 7.16 19.71 -5.71
CA LYS A 93 8.06 18.61 -5.30
C LYS A 93 8.01 18.35 -3.80
N MET A 94 8.01 19.40 -2.99
CA MET A 94 7.92 19.29 -1.54
C MET A 94 6.58 18.69 -1.09
N ALA A 95 5.47 19.09 -1.70
CA ALA A 95 4.15 18.50 -1.49
C ALA A 95 4.14 17.01 -1.89
N GLY A 96 4.75 16.68 -3.02
CA GLY A 96 4.96 15.29 -3.46
C GLY A 96 5.73 14.47 -2.42
N TYR A 97 6.79 15.01 -1.84
CA TYR A 97 7.55 14.33 -0.79
C TYR A 97 6.73 14.15 0.50
N PHE A 98 6.00 15.17 0.95
CA PHE A 98 5.16 15.03 2.15
C PHE A 98 4.05 13.99 1.97
N LYS A 99 3.41 13.99 0.81
CA LYS A 99 2.41 12.99 0.47
C LYS A 99 3.02 11.58 0.41
N GLY A 100 4.14 11.40 -0.30
CA GLY A 100 4.78 10.10 -0.42
C GLY A 100 5.26 9.54 0.93
N VAL A 101 5.74 10.40 1.83
CA VAL A 101 6.10 10.00 3.20
C VAL A 101 4.85 9.60 4.00
N ALA A 102 3.76 10.37 3.92
CA ALA A 102 2.52 10.06 4.62
C ALA A 102 1.93 8.71 4.14
N ASP A 103 1.88 8.49 2.83
CA ASP A 103 1.37 7.26 2.22
C ASP A 103 2.24 6.05 2.63
N SER A 104 3.57 6.15 2.55
CA SER A 104 4.50 5.05 2.90
C SER A 104 4.45 4.64 4.37
N PHE A 105 4.34 5.62 5.29
CA PHE A 105 4.20 5.27 6.70
C PHE A 105 2.82 4.68 7.02
N MET A 106 1.75 5.18 6.39
CA MET A 106 0.40 4.64 6.57
C MET A 106 0.32 3.19 6.08
N GLU A 107 0.94 2.88 4.94
CA GLU A 107 1.11 1.52 4.41
C GLU A 107 1.88 0.64 5.42
N THR A 108 3.02 1.12 5.92
CA THR A 108 3.84 0.37 6.89
C THR A 108 3.08 0.00 8.16
N ASP A 109 2.33 0.96 8.72
CA ASP A 109 1.51 0.72 9.91
C ASP A 109 0.36 -0.25 9.62
N ALA A 110 -0.24 -0.17 8.44
CA ALA A 110 -1.28 -1.08 8.01
C ALA A 110 -0.78 -2.51 7.83
N SER A 111 0.37 -2.71 7.18
CA SER A 111 0.98 -4.03 7.03
C SER A 111 1.40 -4.64 8.37
N GLN A 112 1.88 -3.82 9.32
CA GLN A 112 2.15 -4.29 10.69
C GLN A 112 0.87 -4.75 11.40
N ALA A 113 -0.22 -3.97 11.30
CA ALA A 113 -1.51 -4.33 11.88
C ALA A 113 -2.05 -5.63 11.27
N ALA A 114 -1.96 -5.79 9.94
CA ALA A 114 -2.31 -7.02 9.23
C ALA A 114 -1.52 -8.22 9.78
N GLY A 115 -0.19 -8.13 9.88
CA GLY A 115 0.65 -9.23 10.38
C GLY A 115 0.34 -9.66 11.83
N LEU A 116 0.09 -8.70 12.72
CA LEU A 116 -0.31 -8.99 14.12
C LEU A 116 -1.69 -9.65 14.18
N ASN A 117 -2.64 -9.14 13.41
CA ASN A 117 -3.99 -9.69 13.36
C ASN A 117 -4.01 -11.08 12.72
N MET A 118 -3.24 -11.31 11.66
CA MET A 118 -3.08 -12.62 11.02
C MET A 118 -2.53 -13.67 12.01
N SER A 119 -1.59 -13.29 12.87
CA SER A 119 -1.06 -14.21 13.89
C SER A 119 -2.13 -14.61 14.93
N SER A 120 -2.95 -13.65 15.37
CA SER A 120 -4.09 -13.90 16.27
C SER A 120 -5.16 -14.76 15.59
N ALA A 121 -5.42 -14.47 14.33
CA ALA A 121 -6.33 -15.17 13.44
C ALA A 121 -5.94 -16.63 13.22
N MET A 122 -4.70 -16.88 12.79
CA MET A 122 -4.14 -18.21 12.62
C MET A 122 -4.18 -18.99 13.94
N SER A 123 -3.88 -18.34 15.07
CA SER A 123 -4.01 -18.98 16.38
C SER A 123 -5.44 -19.45 16.65
N ALA A 124 -6.47 -18.66 16.29
CA ALA A 124 -7.86 -19.05 16.44
C ALA A 124 -8.28 -20.19 15.48
N VAL A 125 -7.91 -20.09 14.20
CA VAL A 125 -8.25 -21.09 13.16
C VAL A 125 -7.51 -22.41 13.37
N LEU A 126 -6.24 -22.40 13.76
CA LEU A 126 -5.46 -23.61 14.03
C LEU A 126 -5.87 -24.32 15.32
N ARG A 127 -6.36 -23.57 16.33
CA ARG A 127 -6.83 -24.17 17.59
C ARG A 127 -8.14 -24.92 17.44
N TYR A 128 -9.02 -24.51 16.52
CA TYR A 128 -10.34 -25.12 16.39
C TYR A 128 -10.29 -26.60 15.99
N PRO A 129 -9.56 -27.02 14.93
CA PRO A 129 -9.43 -28.43 14.57
C PRO A 129 -8.83 -29.28 15.69
N ALA A 130 -7.83 -28.77 16.41
CA ALA A 130 -7.20 -29.49 17.52
C ALA A 130 -8.15 -29.64 18.72
N ALA A 131 -8.90 -28.58 19.05
CA ALA A 131 -9.91 -28.62 20.10
C ALA A 131 -11.04 -29.60 19.75
N LEU A 132 -11.44 -29.64 18.48
CA LEU A 132 -12.51 -30.50 18.01
C LEU A 132 -12.09 -31.98 17.94
N ASP A 133 -10.87 -32.28 17.48
CA ASP A 133 -10.29 -33.63 17.55
C ASP A 133 -10.19 -34.14 19.00
N GLN A 134 -9.71 -33.28 19.92
CA GLN A 134 -9.64 -33.63 21.33
C GLN A 134 -11.04 -33.89 21.92
N TRP A 135 -12.02 -33.07 21.56
CA TRP A 135 -13.41 -33.24 21.98
C TRP A 135 -14.00 -34.59 21.52
N TYR A 136 -13.77 -34.99 20.26
CA TYR A 136 -14.20 -36.29 19.76
C TYR A 136 -13.53 -37.47 20.50
N LYS A 137 -12.24 -37.34 20.82
CA LYS A 137 -11.50 -38.35 21.62
C LYS A 137 -12.08 -38.48 23.03
N ASP A 138 -12.33 -37.36 23.70
CA ASP A 138 -12.84 -37.33 25.07
C ASP A 138 -14.28 -37.84 25.14
N LYS A 139 -15.10 -37.49 24.15
CA LYS A 139 -16.45 -38.06 23.97
C LYS A 139 -16.40 -39.58 23.84
N ALA A 140 -15.61 -40.09 22.89
CA ALA A 140 -15.50 -41.53 22.65
C ALA A 140 -14.99 -42.29 23.88
N ALA A 141 -14.01 -41.74 24.60
CA ALA A 141 -13.49 -42.33 25.83
C ALA A 141 -14.53 -42.34 26.96
N THR A 142 -15.28 -41.24 27.12
CA THR A 142 -16.33 -41.11 28.14
C THR A 142 -17.49 -42.07 27.89
N GLU A 143 -17.94 -42.17 26.64
CA GLU A 143 -18.99 -43.10 26.22
C GLU A 143 -18.54 -44.57 26.34
N ALA A 144 -17.29 -44.89 26.00
CA ALA A 144 -16.72 -46.23 26.19
C ALA A 144 -16.65 -46.65 27.67
N ALA A 145 -16.50 -45.68 28.58
CA ALA A 145 -16.56 -45.89 30.03
C ALA A 145 -18.01 -46.00 30.57
N GLY A 146 -19.03 -45.89 29.71
CA GLY A 146 -20.44 -45.99 30.09
C GLY A 146 -21.03 -44.71 30.69
N ASN A 147 -20.34 -43.58 30.59
CA ASN A 147 -20.79 -42.29 31.11
C ASN A 147 -21.42 -41.42 30.01
N THR A 148 -22.31 -40.50 30.41
CA THR A 148 -22.85 -39.49 29.49
C THR A 148 -21.85 -38.34 29.35
N PHE A 149 -21.47 -38.03 28.11
CA PHE A 149 -20.61 -36.91 27.79
C PHE A 149 -21.44 -35.62 27.69
N THR A 150 -21.05 -34.56 28.43
CA THR A 150 -21.84 -33.33 28.59
C THR A 150 -21.14 -32.05 28.12
N GLU A 151 -19.88 -32.14 27.71
CA GLU A 151 -19.13 -30.98 27.26
C GLU A 151 -19.62 -30.55 25.86
N PRO A 152 -19.96 -29.27 25.65
CA PRO A 152 -20.46 -28.81 24.36
C PRO A 152 -19.37 -28.94 23.29
N GLU A 153 -19.79 -29.23 22.05
CA GLU A 153 -18.89 -29.26 20.89
C GLU A 153 -18.23 -27.89 20.71
N PRO A 154 -16.90 -27.82 20.50
CA PRO A 154 -16.22 -26.59 20.15
C PRO A 154 -16.92 -25.90 18.98
N THR A 155 -17.15 -24.61 19.11
CA THR A 155 -17.78 -23.83 18.04
C THR A 155 -16.72 -23.38 17.04
N ALA A 156 -17.01 -23.54 15.74
CA ALA A 156 -16.16 -22.99 14.70
C ALA A 156 -15.94 -21.48 14.91
N PRO A 157 -14.76 -20.93 14.58
CA PRO A 157 -14.56 -19.49 14.62
C PRO A 157 -15.61 -18.81 13.74
N ALA A 158 -16.16 -17.70 14.21
CA ALA A 158 -17.14 -16.91 13.46
C ALA A 158 -16.56 -16.51 12.09
N SER A 159 -17.42 -16.44 11.06
CA SER A 159 -17.01 -16.04 9.71
C SER A 159 -18.09 -15.11 9.12
N PRO A 160 -17.77 -13.86 8.76
CA PRO A 160 -16.48 -13.21 9.01
C PRO A 160 -16.27 -12.92 10.51
N TYR A 161 -15.02 -12.85 10.95
CA TYR A 161 -14.67 -12.30 12.26
C TYR A 161 -13.74 -11.10 12.10
N VAL A 162 -13.87 -10.14 13.02
CA VAL A 162 -13.19 -8.84 12.93
C VAL A 162 -12.30 -8.65 14.16
N LEU A 163 -11.05 -8.31 13.93
CA LEU A 163 -10.10 -7.87 14.95
C LEU A 163 -9.82 -6.39 14.74
N ALA A 164 -10.19 -5.57 15.72
CA ALA A 164 -9.78 -4.18 15.77
C ALA A 164 -8.42 -4.09 16.49
N SER A 165 -7.45 -3.43 15.88
CA SER A 165 -6.20 -3.07 16.54
C SER A 165 -6.20 -1.58 16.92
N GLY A 166 -5.15 -1.12 17.59
CA GLY A 166 -4.91 0.31 17.75
C GLY A 166 -4.79 1.02 16.40
N ASN A 167 -4.81 2.35 16.41
CA ASN A 167 -4.60 3.22 15.24
C ASN A 167 -5.69 3.14 14.16
N ASN A 168 -6.96 2.95 14.54
CA ASN A 168 -8.10 2.87 13.61
C ASN A 168 -7.95 1.78 12.52
N ALA A 169 -7.18 0.75 12.83
CA ALA A 169 -6.99 -0.39 11.97
C ALA A 169 -7.94 -1.53 12.38
N SER A 170 -8.53 -2.17 11.37
CA SER A 170 -9.45 -3.30 11.54
C SER A 170 -9.13 -4.35 10.50
N THR A 171 -8.98 -5.60 10.93
CA THR A 171 -8.79 -6.74 10.03
C THR A 171 -10.00 -7.66 10.11
N THR A 172 -10.59 -7.92 8.94
CA THR A 172 -11.69 -8.86 8.76
C THR A 172 -11.16 -10.14 8.14
N PHE A 173 -11.42 -11.27 8.77
CA PHE A 173 -11.04 -12.58 8.28
C PHE A 173 -12.29 -13.35 7.90
N THR A 174 -12.25 -13.97 6.73
CA THR A 174 -13.27 -14.90 6.27
C THR A 174 -12.64 -16.27 6.14
N THR A 175 -13.35 -17.28 6.63
CA THR A 175 -12.93 -18.66 6.55
C THR A 175 -13.84 -19.48 5.64
N MET A 176 -13.30 -20.57 5.11
CA MET A 176 -14.02 -21.57 4.34
C MET A 176 -13.68 -22.99 4.83
N THR A 177 -14.53 -23.95 4.48
CA THR A 177 -14.24 -25.37 4.66
C THR A 177 -13.10 -25.81 3.76
N ASP A 178 -12.13 -26.51 4.32
CA ASP A 178 -11.06 -27.15 3.57
C ASP A 178 -11.55 -28.44 2.90
N ALA A 179 -11.47 -28.51 1.58
CA ALA A 179 -11.87 -29.67 0.79
C ALA A 179 -10.77 -30.75 0.68
N ASN A 180 -9.51 -30.38 0.95
CA ASN A 180 -8.31 -31.15 0.60
C ASN A 180 -7.60 -31.79 1.80
N VAL A 181 -8.26 -31.81 2.96
CA VAL A 181 -7.86 -32.62 4.12
C VAL A 181 -7.51 -34.05 3.67
N PRO A 182 -6.32 -34.60 4.01
CA PRO A 182 -5.95 -35.98 3.67
C PRO A 182 -7.00 -37.00 4.15
N SER A 183 -7.32 -38.00 3.33
CA SER A 183 -8.42 -38.95 3.61
C SER A 183 -8.24 -39.78 4.88
N ASP A 184 -7.00 -40.06 5.25
CA ASP A 184 -6.59 -40.70 6.51
C ASP A 184 -6.77 -39.78 7.72
N GLN A 185 -6.88 -38.47 7.50
CA GLN A 185 -7.21 -37.47 8.50
C GLN A 185 -8.70 -37.08 8.48
N LYS A 186 -9.44 -37.31 7.39
CA LYS A 186 -10.89 -36.99 7.29
C LYS A 186 -11.78 -37.75 8.29
N SER A 187 -11.35 -38.91 8.79
CA SER A 187 -12.14 -39.74 9.71
C SER A 187 -11.88 -39.44 11.20
N THR A 188 -10.77 -38.79 11.53
CA THR A 188 -10.36 -38.44 12.90
C THR A 188 -10.37 -36.93 13.14
N HIS A 189 -10.18 -36.12 12.10
CA HIS A 189 -10.23 -34.67 12.16
C HIS A 189 -11.56 -34.19 11.61
N ALA A 190 -12.24 -33.35 12.37
CA ALA A 190 -13.43 -32.66 11.91
C ALA A 190 -13.10 -31.73 10.74
N THR A 191 -14.14 -31.15 10.13
CA THR A 191 -14.04 -30.22 9.00
C THR A 191 -12.98 -29.15 9.28
N ASN A 192 -11.81 -29.26 8.64
CA ASN A 192 -10.76 -28.25 8.75
C ASN A 192 -11.29 -26.94 8.15
N VAL A 193 -10.92 -25.85 8.79
CA VAL A 193 -11.29 -24.50 8.38
C VAL A 193 -10.01 -23.81 7.94
N VAL A 194 -10.00 -23.24 6.74
CA VAL A 194 -8.89 -22.45 6.19
C VAL A 194 -9.35 -21.02 5.92
N PHE A 195 -8.42 -20.10 5.76
CA PHE A 195 -8.75 -18.74 5.35
C PHE A 195 -9.19 -18.71 3.88
N SER A 196 -10.24 -17.94 3.62
CA SER A 196 -10.65 -17.55 2.26
C SER A 196 -10.24 -16.14 1.94
N SER A 197 -10.28 -15.25 2.93
CA SER A 197 -9.80 -13.89 2.76
C SER A 197 -9.39 -13.26 4.08
N GLU A 198 -8.49 -12.28 3.98
CA GLU A 198 -8.15 -11.32 5.02
C GLU A 198 -8.25 -9.93 4.40
N THR A 199 -8.95 -9.01 5.05
CA THR A 199 -9.01 -7.60 4.66
C THR A 199 -8.62 -6.73 5.84
N THR A 200 -7.46 -6.10 5.76
CA THR A 200 -7.05 -5.05 6.70
C THR A 200 -7.45 -3.70 6.15
N THR A 201 -8.07 -2.85 6.97
CA THR A 201 -8.42 -1.48 6.63
C THR A 201 -7.93 -0.56 7.71
N VAL A 202 -7.22 0.49 7.31
CA VAL A 202 -6.75 1.54 8.20
C VAL A 202 -7.31 2.86 7.71
N THR A 203 -8.02 3.58 8.58
CA THR A 203 -8.55 4.90 8.25
C THR A 203 -8.01 5.94 9.22
N VAL A 204 -7.27 6.91 8.71
CA VAL A 204 -6.71 8.00 9.50
C VAL A 204 -7.07 9.31 8.81
N ASN A 205 -7.89 10.12 9.49
CA ASN A 205 -8.19 11.50 9.12
C ASN A 205 -8.63 11.66 7.65
N GLY A 206 -9.54 10.78 7.21
CA GLY A 206 -10.14 10.81 5.86
C GLY A 206 -9.34 10.06 4.79
N MET A 207 -8.10 9.66 5.07
CA MET A 207 -7.34 8.74 4.24
C MET A 207 -7.68 7.30 4.61
N THR A 208 -7.80 6.44 3.60
CA THR A 208 -8.06 5.01 3.79
C THR A 208 -7.03 4.22 3.02
N TYR A 209 -6.35 3.33 3.74
CA TYR A 209 -5.58 2.24 3.18
C TYR A 209 -6.36 0.94 3.39
N SER A 210 -6.38 0.06 2.40
CA SER A 210 -6.90 -1.29 2.62
C SER A 210 -6.09 -2.31 1.87
N GLU A 211 -5.80 -3.42 2.51
CA GLU A 211 -5.13 -4.57 1.94
C GLU A 211 -6.07 -5.76 2.04
N THR A 212 -6.38 -6.40 0.91
CA THR A 212 -7.20 -7.61 0.86
C THR A 212 -6.42 -8.75 0.25
N THR A 213 -6.12 -9.77 1.05
CA THR A 213 -5.56 -11.04 0.59
C THR A 213 -6.69 -12.06 0.43
N THR A 214 -6.87 -12.56 -0.78
CA THR A 214 -7.81 -13.64 -1.10
C THR A 214 -7.03 -14.92 -1.33
N PHE A 215 -7.32 -15.94 -0.54
CA PHE A 215 -6.70 -17.25 -0.64
C PHE A 215 -7.54 -18.15 -1.55
N GLN A 216 -6.88 -18.84 -2.48
CA GLN A 216 -7.51 -19.89 -3.27
C GLN A 216 -7.70 -21.16 -2.43
N ALA A 217 -8.38 -22.15 -3.00
CA ALA A 217 -8.49 -23.46 -2.38
C ALA A 217 -7.10 -24.03 -2.04
N ASP A 218 -7.02 -24.75 -0.92
CA ASP A 218 -5.82 -25.50 -0.54
C ASP A 218 -5.37 -26.42 -1.69
N GLN A 219 -4.07 -26.49 -1.93
CA GLN A 219 -3.46 -27.35 -2.95
C GLN A 219 -2.79 -28.59 -2.34
N GLY A 220 -2.91 -28.73 -1.02
CA GLY A 220 -2.30 -29.79 -0.24
C GLY A 220 -1.25 -29.24 0.72
N TRP A 221 -0.57 -30.16 1.41
CA TRP A 221 0.34 -29.81 2.48
C TRP A 221 1.77 -29.74 1.97
N GLY A 222 2.45 -28.63 2.27
CA GLY A 222 3.87 -28.50 2.01
C GLY A 222 4.69 -29.43 2.92
N THR A 223 5.96 -29.61 2.59
CA THR A 223 6.92 -30.41 3.38
C THR A 223 7.08 -29.96 4.84
N HIS A 224 6.66 -28.74 5.16
CA HIS A 224 6.69 -28.14 6.49
C HIS A 224 5.36 -28.26 7.26
N GLY A 225 4.39 -29.02 6.76
CA GLY A 225 3.13 -29.28 7.47
C GLY A 225 2.20 -28.07 7.55
N SER A 226 2.25 -27.18 6.56
CA SER A 226 1.28 -26.09 6.38
C SER A 226 0.54 -26.27 5.04
N PRO A 227 -0.75 -25.87 4.96
CA PRO A 227 -1.48 -25.89 3.70
C PRO A 227 -0.84 -24.92 2.71
N VAL A 228 -0.85 -25.28 1.44
CA VAL A 228 -0.29 -24.48 0.35
C VAL A 228 -1.45 -23.86 -0.40
N GLN A 229 -1.55 -22.53 -0.33
CA GLN A 229 -2.58 -21.77 -1.00
C GLN A 229 -1.94 -20.74 -1.92
N ASN A 230 -2.40 -20.69 -3.15
CA ASN A 230 -2.22 -19.51 -3.99
C ASN A 230 -3.01 -18.35 -3.37
N TYR A 231 -2.54 -17.13 -3.54
CA TYR A 231 -3.27 -15.96 -3.08
C TYR A 231 -3.14 -14.80 -4.05
N THR A 232 -4.13 -13.92 -4.00
CA THR A 232 -4.10 -12.61 -4.64
C THR A 232 -4.32 -11.55 -3.57
N GLN A 233 -3.38 -10.64 -3.45
CA GLN A 233 -3.40 -9.50 -2.56
C GLN A 233 -3.70 -8.25 -3.39
N VAL A 234 -4.67 -7.46 -2.94
CA VAL A 234 -5.05 -6.19 -3.55
C VAL A 234 -4.86 -5.12 -2.49
N VAL A 235 -3.97 -4.17 -2.78
CA VAL A 235 -3.68 -3.02 -1.92
C VAL A 235 -4.35 -1.81 -2.55
N ASN A 236 -5.20 -1.11 -1.81
CA ASN A 236 -5.75 0.19 -2.18
C ASN A 236 -5.03 1.25 -1.37
N ASN A 237 -4.28 2.10 -2.06
CA ASN A 237 -3.48 3.15 -1.48
C ASN A 237 -4.30 4.43 -1.26
N PRO A 238 -3.91 5.30 -0.32
CA PRO A 238 -4.62 6.55 -0.04
C PRO A 238 -4.68 7.54 -1.22
N ASP A 239 -3.76 7.42 -2.18
CA ASP A 239 -3.74 8.23 -3.41
C ASP A 239 -4.73 7.74 -4.49
N GLY A 240 -5.46 6.65 -4.21
CA GLY A 240 -6.42 6.03 -5.10
C GLY A 240 -5.81 5.03 -6.08
N SER A 241 -4.48 4.82 -6.03
CA SER A 241 -3.84 3.73 -6.77
C SER A 241 -4.16 2.38 -6.14
N THR A 242 -4.03 1.34 -6.96
CA THR A 242 -4.19 -0.05 -6.56
C THR A 242 -2.97 -0.86 -6.97
N ASP A 243 -2.44 -1.65 -6.04
CA ASP A 243 -1.42 -2.66 -6.34
C ASP A 243 -2.05 -4.05 -6.26
N THR A 244 -1.69 -4.92 -7.17
CA THR A 244 -2.19 -6.31 -7.21
C THR A 244 -1.02 -7.27 -7.24
N ILE A 245 -0.87 -8.03 -6.17
CA ILE A 245 0.16 -9.06 -6.04
C ILE A 245 -0.54 -10.41 -6.15
N THR A 246 -0.12 -11.24 -7.10
CA THR A 246 -0.60 -12.62 -7.24
C THR A 246 0.53 -13.59 -7.01
N VAL A 247 0.32 -14.55 -6.11
CA VAL A 247 1.28 -15.60 -5.80
C VAL A 247 0.68 -16.96 -6.11
N ALA A 248 1.38 -17.70 -6.96
CA ALA A 248 1.13 -19.10 -7.22
C ALA A 248 2.26 -19.93 -6.63
N THR A 249 1.96 -20.87 -5.73
CA THR A 249 2.96 -21.71 -5.05
C THR A 249 2.53 -23.17 -5.13
N ASP A 250 3.46 -24.06 -5.46
CA ASP A 250 3.24 -25.50 -5.41
C ASP A 250 3.62 -26.12 -4.05
N THR A 251 3.30 -27.39 -3.85
CA THR A 251 3.59 -28.11 -2.59
C THR A 251 5.09 -28.28 -2.29
N ASN A 252 5.95 -28.17 -3.30
CA ASN A 252 7.41 -28.24 -3.16
C ASN A 252 8.03 -26.88 -2.82
N GLY A 253 7.22 -25.81 -2.86
CA GLY A 253 7.62 -24.44 -2.58
C GLY A 253 8.11 -23.67 -3.80
N ASN A 254 8.06 -24.28 -5.00
CA ASN A 254 8.23 -23.53 -6.24
C ASN A 254 7.12 -22.50 -6.31
N ALA A 255 7.46 -21.24 -6.57
CA ALA A 255 6.47 -20.19 -6.59
C ALA A 255 6.79 -19.13 -7.63
N THR A 256 5.72 -18.51 -8.14
CA THR A 256 5.77 -17.32 -8.99
C THR A 256 4.93 -16.24 -8.33
N MET A 257 5.51 -15.05 -8.17
CA MET A 257 4.84 -13.85 -7.71
C MET A 257 4.81 -12.84 -8.86
N THR A 258 3.65 -12.26 -9.12
CA THR A 258 3.48 -11.16 -10.06
C THR A 258 2.93 -9.97 -9.30
N ASP A 259 3.63 -8.84 -9.35
CA ASP A 259 3.24 -7.59 -8.74
C ASP A 259 2.91 -6.59 -9.85
N LEU A 260 1.68 -6.07 -9.85
CA LEU A 260 1.18 -5.06 -10.78
C LEU A 260 0.90 -3.78 -10.01
N ASN A 261 1.69 -2.74 -10.27
CA ASN A 261 1.45 -1.40 -9.75
C ASN A 261 0.65 -0.59 -10.78
N SER A 262 -0.58 -0.17 -10.43
CA SER A 262 -1.44 0.58 -11.36
C SER A 262 -0.97 2.00 -11.65
N SER A 263 -0.26 2.63 -10.72
CA SER A 263 0.24 4.00 -10.82
C SER A 263 1.32 4.13 -11.90
N SER A 264 2.25 3.18 -11.92
CA SER A 264 3.33 3.11 -12.91
C SER A 264 3.00 2.20 -14.09
N ASN A 265 1.92 1.43 -14.01
CA ASN A 265 1.57 0.36 -14.94
C ASN A 265 2.73 -0.62 -15.18
N THR A 266 3.53 -0.86 -14.13
CA THR A 266 4.68 -1.78 -14.17
C THR A 266 4.29 -3.12 -13.61
N THR A 267 4.75 -4.18 -14.27
CA THR A 267 4.60 -5.55 -13.78
C THR A 267 5.97 -6.11 -13.45
N THR A 268 6.15 -6.54 -12.21
CA THR A 268 7.37 -7.20 -11.74
C THR A 268 7.05 -8.67 -11.48
N THR A 269 7.92 -9.58 -11.91
CA THR A 269 7.72 -11.03 -11.72
C THR A 269 8.88 -11.63 -10.96
N TYR A 270 8.59 -12.28 -9.84
CA TYR A 270 9.57 -12.99 -9.03
C TYR A 270 9.29 -14.48 -9.07
N THR A 271 10.36 -15.27 -9.01
CA THR A 271 10.27 -16.73 -8.90
C THR A 271 11.05 -17.23 -7.70
N ARG A 272 10.62 -18.36 -7.15
CA ARG A 272 11.30 -19.07 -6.07
C ARG A 272 11.33 -20.55 -6.43
N ALA A 273 12.48 -21.21 -6.24
CA ALA A 273 12.67 -22.61 -6.63
C ALA A 273 12.18 -23.62 -5.57
N ASP A 274 12.18 -23.25 -4.28
CA ASP A 274 11.67 -24.09 -3.20
C ASP A 274 11.45 -23.25 -1.93
N TRP A 275 10.96 -23.87 -0.85
CA TRP A 275 10.72 -23.20 0.44
C TRP A 275 11.96 -22.57 1.08
N ASN A 276 13.17 -23.02 0.72
CA ASN A 276 14.43 -22.54 1.29
C ASN A 276 15.15 -21.54 0.38
N SER A 277 14.64 -21.33 -0.83
CA SER A 277 15.20 -20.42 -1.82
C SER A 277 14.69 -19.01 -1.62
N SER A 278 15.55 -18.02 -1.86
CA SER A 278 15.12 -16.64 -1.97
C SER A 278 14.29 -16.42 -3.24
N TRP A 279 13.42 -15.41 -3.21
CA TRP A 279 12.78 -14.89 -4.41
C TRP A 279 13.81 -14.24 -5.33
N VAL A 280 13.70 -14.50 -6.62
CA VAL A 280 14.56 -13.96 -7.69
C VAL A 280 13.69 -13.15 -8.64
N ASP A 281 14.06 -11.89 -8.87
CA ASP A 281 13.42 -11.07 -9.90
C ASP A 281 13.74 -11.67 -11.29
N THR A 282 12.68 -11.94 -12.04
CA THR A 282 12.68 -12.54 -13.37
C THR A 282 11.85 -11.72 -14.35
N THR A 283 11.62 -10.45 -14.03
CA THR A 283 10.89 -9.51 -14.86
C THR A 283 11.51 -9.44 -16.26
N PRO A 284 10.75 -9.72 -17.33
CA PRO A 284 11.27 -9.60 -18.68
C PRO A 284 11.76 -8.17 -18.92
N PRO A 285 12.93 -7.97 -19.55
CA PRO A 285 13.39 -6.64 -19.90
C PRO A 285 12.37 -6.00 -20.84
N ASP A 286 12.02 -4.75 -20.54
CA ASP A 286 10.99 -4.03 -21.27
C ASP A 286 11.36 -3.95 -22.76
N SER A 287 10.50 -4.50 -23.61
CA SER A 287 10.73 -4.59 -25.07
C SER A 287 10.68 -3.23 -25.79
N SER A 288 10.51 -2.13 -25.05
CA SER A 288 10.39 -0.76 -25.54
C SER A 288 11.74 -0.01 -25.71
N SER A 289 12.84 -0.53 -25.17
CA SER A 289 14.17 0.13 -25.28
C SER A 289 14.94 -0.29 -26.53
N ASN A 290 14.55 0.24 -27.68
CA ASN A 290 15.43 0.32 -28.83
C ASN A 290 16.26 1.61 -28.73
N GLY A 291 17.47 1.54 -28.20
CA GLY A 291 18.50 2.54 -28.44
C GLY A 291 19.16 3.17 -27.21
N ASP A 292 20.41 2.73 -26.99
CA ASP A 292 21.57 3.50 -26.50
C ASP A 292 21.90 3.46 -25.00
N GLY A 293 22.89 2.61 -24.68
CA GLY A 293 24.10 3.08 -23.99
C GLY A 293 24.03 3.37 -22.50
N SER A 294 24.33 2.34 -21.71
CA SER A 294 25.01 2.39 -20.40
C SER A 294 24.42 3.27 -19.29
N ASP A 295 23.70 2.63 -18.36
CA ASP A 295 23.94 2.79 -16.92
C ASP A 295 23.35 1.60 -16.14
N ALA A 296 24.13 0.53 -16.05
CA ALA A 296 23.87 -0.54 -15.09
C ALA A 296 24.40 -0.08 -13.73
N LEU A 297 23.51 0.39 -12.85
CA LEU A 297 23.83 0.49 -11.43
C LEU A 297 23.87 -0.93 -10.83
N PRO A 298 24.90 -1.27 -10.03
CA PRO A 298 25.07 -2.61 -9.51
C PRO A 298 23.99 -2.93 -8.46
N ALA A 299 23.50 -4.18 -8.54
CA ALA A 299 22.61 -4.79 -7.56
C ALA A 299 23.12 -4.57 -6.13
N ALA A 300 22.30 -3.95 -5.29
CA ALA A 300 22.49 -3.98 -3.84
C ALA A 300 22.08 -5.36 -3.33
N ASN A 301 23.05 -6.14 -2.89
CA ASN A 301 22.81 -7.34 -2.08
C ASN A 301 22.22 -6.91 -0.73
N TYR A 302 21.05 -7.44 -0.39
CA TYR A 302 20.60 -7.65 0.99
C TYR A 302 20.06 -9.07 1.13
#